data_AF-A0A2R4VWF6-F1
#
_entry.id   AF-A0A2R4VWF6-F1
#
_cell.length_a   1.000
_cell.length_b   1.000
_cell.length_c   1.000
_cell.angle_alpha   90.00
_cell.angle_beta   90.00
_cell.angle_gamma   90.00
#
_symmetry.space_group_name_H-M   'P 1'
#
loop_
_entity.id
_entity.type
_entity.pdbx_description
1 polymer ?
#
loop_
_entity_poly.entity_id
_entity_poly.type
_entity_poly.pdbx_seq_one_letter_code
_entity_poly.pdbx_strand_id
1 'polypeptide(L)'
;MAPDLPKLQAPAVRAIDTNTACADHEPAGKPVLDALFGGDAAFAELARSNPAEAFRCSSLFPGEAALGALREAAMLAPFDAVAAADQLSTRPGGAEIVARALEIGLLTRSLDSGMPFYETRHELRKRLPKDALRQLESQAAKALRASLARDPALMAPKIGLLLDDMVDDPPADRFRITLALSSEDLFGLIARIGPQLYTSSLDGLVNILQIQLKQERRGILDLARGARTRPLWADFFIAVVGGGRAGSLFGTNPATARELMRESIQALLPAIRTPQPPAAGGMPDPAVAIGVLADAMDLDNHAVRSALEDELAAWYRNAGDGTVKAMAGLAGSLHATRLSGRPASPAFEAERFLQRHSLGTPPVLTAERLFRNGINVQRMTFYDDPDGRASFRGFLRQHRMQGWALHSRSGFVVAVSPDRHGRRIVIVADMPGAGDAGRAAAWDWMAREGLTPSIVIHRGHSYHEDGTMTEIAPATALVFWGSCGGHTRLRATLERAPDALVLATQNIGVSAVNEALLGIIEERLLADGTIDWSVVWTNARARIRDRRFAAYKRPDQDSANLAFRAWRVQAAFP
;
A
#
# COMPACT_ATOMS: atom_id res chain seq x y z
N MET A 1 0.85 46.74 62.53
CA MET A 1 1.06 47.41 61.22
C MET A 1 2.42 47.01 60.69
N ALA A 2 2.44 46.09 59.74
CA ALA A 2 3.53 45.85 58.80
C ALA A 2 2.87 45.83 57.41
N PRO A 3 3.40 46.52 56.39
CA PRO A 3 2.68 46.78 55.14
C PRO A 3 2.66 45.56 54.21
N ASP A 4 1.51 45.33 53.60
CA ASP A 4 1.30 44.34 52.54
C ASP A 4 2.20 44.61 51.33
N LEU A 5 2.98 43.60 50.93
CA LEU A 5 3.70 43.57 49.66
C LEU A 5 2.72 43.22 48.53
N PRO A 6 2.76 43.93 47.38
CA PRO A 6 1.88 43.62 46.26
C PRO A 6 2.28 42.28 45.64
N LYS A 7 1.33 41.35 45.56
CA LYS A 7 1.45 40.12 44.77
C LYS A 7 1.68 40.52 43.31
N LEU A 8 2.84 40.16 42.74
CA LEU A 8 3.03 40.15 41.30
C LEU A 8 1.99 39.20 40.69
N GLN A 9 0.99 39.75 40.00
CA GLN A 9 0.20 38.99 39.06
C GLN A 9 1.15 38.55 37.94
N ALA A 10 1.42 37.24 37.88
CA ALA A 10 1.96 36.64 36.66
C ALA A 10 1.01 37.02 35.52
N PRO A 11 1.53 37.43 34.34
CA PRO A 11 0.68 37.74 33.21
C PRO A 11 -0.17 36.49 32.94
N ALA A 12 -1.48 36.69 32.87
CA ALA A 12 -2.41 35.64 32.50
C ALA A 12 -1.91 35.03 31.20
N VAL A 13 -1.41 33.79 31.27
CA VAL A 13 -1.17 32.96 30.09
C VAL A 13 -2.53 32.88 29.42
N ARG A 14 -2.69 33.62 28.32
CA ARG A 14 -3.82 33.44 27.42
C ARG A 14 -3.87 31.96 27.12
N ALA A 15 -4.93 31.29 27.56
CA ALA A 15 -5.24 29.95 27.12
C ALA A 15 -5.23 29.99 25.58
N ILE A 16 -4.31 29.23 24.98
CA ILE A 16 -4.27 29.02 23.53
C ILE A 16 -5.42 28.07 23.20
N ASP A 17 -6.64 28.62 23.16
CA ASP A 17 -7.75 28.01 22.44
C ASP A 17 -7.59 28.42 20.97
N THR A 18 -6.73 27.75 20.21
CA THR A 18 -6.65 27.97 18.76
C THR A 18 -6.23 26.72 18.03
N ASN A 19 -7.11 26.26 17.15
CA ASN A 19 -6.92 25.23 16.14
C ASN A 19 -5.58 25.43 15.38
N THR A 20 -4.52 24.68 15.72
CA THR A 20 -3.20 24.73 15.05
C THR A 20 -3.17 23.96 13.73
N ALA A 21 -4.34 23.79 13.10
CA ALA A 21 -4.47 23.12 11.83
C ALA A 21 -4.26 24.10 10.68
N CYS A 22 -3.57 23.65 9.64
CA CYS A 22 -3.38 24.41 8.41
C CYS A 22 -4.68 24.38 7.57
N ALA A 23 -4.67 25.04 6.40
CA ALA A 23 -5.89 25.23 5.62
C ALA A 23 -6.47 23.93 5.02
N ASP A 24 -5.65 22.89 4.96
CA ASP A 24 -6.02 21.52 4.61
C ASP A 24 -6.62 20.73 5.79
N HIS A 25 -6.84 21.38 6.94
CA HIS A 25 -7.33 20.79 8.19
C HIS A 25 -6.41 19.76 8.84
N GLU A 26 -5.16 19.69 8.40
CA GLU A 26 -4.14 18.87 9.01
C GLU A 26 -3.33 19.66 10.04
N PRO A 27 -2.79 19.01 11.08
CA PRO A 27 -2.01 19.69 12.11
C PRO A 27 -0.72 20.30 11.54
N ALA A 28 -0.41 21.52 11.98
CA ALA A 28 0.84 22.19 11.67
C ALA A 28 2.05 21.38 12.16
N GLY A 29 3.05 21.25 11.28
CA GLY A 29 4.32 20.63 11.65
C GLY A 29 5.11 21.47 12.65
N LYS A 30 6.10 20.85 13.32
CA LYS A 30 6.97 21.54 14.29
C LYS A 30 7.57 22.86 13.77
N PRO A 31 8.07 22.97 12.51
CA PRO A 31 8.61 24.24 12.02
C PRO A 31 7.59 25.39 12.00
N VAL A 32 6.33 25.07 11.68
CA VAL A 32 5.22 26.04 11.69
C VAL A 32 4.87 26.42 13.12
N LEU A 33 4.82 25.46 14.05
CA LEU A 33 4.59 25.71 15.47
C LEU A 33 5.69 26.60 16.06
N ASP A 34 6.96 26.30 15.77
CA ASP A 34 8.10 27.11 16.21
C ASP A 34 8.00 28.56 15.66
N ALA A 35 7.57 28.71 14.40
CA ALA A 35 7.33 30.02 13.79
C ALA A 35 6.17 30.79 14.44
N LEU A 36 5.10 30.12 14.89
CA LEU A 36 4.01 30.76 15.63
C LEU A 36 4.50 31.40 16.94
N PHE A 37 5.44 30.75 17.64
CA PHE A 37 6.05 31.31 18.85
C PHE A 37 7.05 32.43 18.54
N GLY A 38 7.77 32.32 17.42
CA GLY A 38 8.81 33.27 17.01
C GLY A 38 8.32 34.51 16.24
N GLY A 39 7.02 34.57 15.89
CA GLY A 39 6.41 35.70 15.19
C GLY A 39 6.90 35.88 13.74
N ASP A 40 6.68 37.07 13.18
CA ASP A 40 6.88 37.36 11.75
C ASP A 40 8.31 37.08 11.25
N ALA A 41 9.34 37.30 12.09
CA ALA A 41 10.72 37.01 11.72
C ALA A 41 10.98 35.51 11.57
N ALA A 42 10.42 34.69 12.46
CA ALA A 42 10.54 33.24 12.37
C ALA A 42 9.71 32.68 11.20
N PHE A 43 8.54 33.27 10.93
CA PHE A 43 7.76 32.93 9.74
C PHE A 43 8.48 33.30 8.43
N ALA A 44 9.17 34.45 8.37
CA ALA A 44 9.96 34.82 7.21
C ALA A 44 11.15 33.87 6.96
N GLU A 45 11.76 33.33 8.02
CA GLU A 45 12.76 32.26 7.89
C GLU A 45 12.12 30.95 7.42
N LEU A 46 10.95 30.58 7.93
CA LEU A 46 10.19 29.42 7.47
C LEU A 46 9.84 29.53 5.98
N ALA A 47 9.36 30.70 5.53
CA ALA A 47 9.02 30.94 4.13
C ALA A 47 10.22 30.83 3.18
N ARG A 48 11.44 31.08 3.67
CA ARG A 48 12.69 30.91 2.91
C ARG A 48 13.23 29.48 2.95
N SER A 49 13.16 28.81 4.10
CA SER A 49 13.77 27.48 4.30
C SER A 49 12.84 26.32 3.96
N ASN A 50 11.53 26.51 4.10
CA ASN A 50 10.49 25.55 3.75
C ASN A 50 9.23 26.26 3.21
N PRO A 51 9.28 26.74 1.95
CA PRO A 51 8.17 27.47 1.32
C PRO A 51 6.85 26.67 1.29
N ALA A 52 6.92 25.36 1.05
CA ALA A 52 5.75 24.48 1.00
C ALA A 52 4.93 24.54 2.30
N GLU A 53 5.57 24.36 3.46
CA GLU A 53 4.89 24.47 4.77
C GLU A 53 4.43 25.90 5.05
N ALA A 54 5.20 26.92 4.65
CA ALA A 54 4.82 28.32 4.84
C ALA A 54 3.55 28.69 4.04
N PHE A 55 3.43 28.23 2.79
CA PHE A 55 2.25 28.45 1.96
C PHE A 55 1.05 27.68 2.49
N ARG A 56 1.23 26.38 2.75
CA ARG A 56 0.21 25.47 3.31
C ARG A 56 -0.42 26.00 4.60
N CYS A 57 0.40 26.52 5.51
CA CYS A 57 -0.03 27.00 6.82
C CYS A 57 -0.17 28.52 6.90
N SER A 58 -0.20 29.21 5.76
CA SER A 58 -0.19 30.68 5.70
C SER A 58 -1.38 31.34 6.42
N SER A 59 -2.52 30.65 6.57
CA SER A 59 -3.71 31.14 7.28
C SER A 59 -3.46 31.44 8.75
N LEU A 60 -2.47 30.78 9.35
CA LEU A 60 -2.06 30.99 10.73
C LEU A 60 -1.25 32.29 10.92
N PHE A 61 -0.79 32.90 9.82
CA PHE A 61 0.05 34.11 9.81
C PHE A 61 -0.62 35.21 8.97
N PRO A 62 -1.66 35.90 9.49
CA PRO A 62 -2.46 36.85 8.73
C PRO A 62 -1.75 38.20 8.46
N GLY A 63 -0.66 38.51 9.17
CA GLY A 63 -0.02 39.83 9.16
C GLY A 63 0.62 40.25 7.82
N GLU A 64 0.80 41.56 7.65
CA GLU A 64 1.41 42.16 6.45
C GLU A 64 2.87 41.72 6.24
N ALA A 65 3.65 41.56 7.31
CA ALA A 65 5.03 41.09 7.22
C ALA A 65 5.09 39.63 6.74
N ALA A 66 4.17 38.78 7.22
CA ALA A 66 4.02 37.41 6.74
C ALA A 66 3.60 37.37 5.26
N LEU A 67 2.70 38.25 4.83
CA LEU A 67 2.32 38.40 3.43
C LEU A 67 3.51 38.85 2.56
N GLY A 68 4.34 39.77 3.07
CA GLY A 68 5.59 40.18 2.44
C GLY A 68 6.56 39.01 2.24
N ALA A 69 6.76 38.20 3.27
CA ALA A 69 7.60 37.00 3.20
C ALA A 69 7.07 35.97 2.18
N LEU A 70 5.76 35.76 2.11
CA LEU A 70 5.14 34.88 1.11
C LEU A 70 5.29 35.42 -0.32
N ARG A 71 5.28 36.74 -0.50
CA ARG A 71 5.52 37.36 -1.82
C ARG A 71 6.94 37.06 -2.31
N GLU A 72 7.94 37.12 -1.43
CA GLU A 72 9.32 36.73 -1.75
C GLU A 72 9.44 35.22 -1.99
N ALA A 73 8.82 34.40 -1.14
CA ALA A 73 8.83 32.95 -1.27
C ALA A 73 8.20 32.46 -2.58
N ALA A 74 7.16 33.14 -3.09
CA ALA A 74 6.51 32.80 -4.37
C ALA A 74 7.46 32.91 -5.58
N MET A 75 8.52 33.72 -5.47
CA MET A 75 9.56 33.82 -6.51
C MET A 75 10.52 32.64 -6.49
N LEU A 76 10.67 31.98 -5.34
CA LEU A 76 11.56 30.83 -5.16
C LEU A 76 10.81 29.51 -5.40
N ALA A 77 9.56 29.45 -4.94
CA ALA A 77 8.71 28.28 -4.99
C ALA A 77 7.32 28.63 -5.56
N PRO A 78 7.23 28.94 -6.86
CA PRO A 78 5.98 29.36 -7.48
C PRO A 78 4.91 28.27 -7.45
N PHE A 79 5.28 26.99 -7.52
CA PHE A 79 4.34 25.88 -7.47
C PHE A 79 3.69 25.72 -6.09
N ASP A 80 4.44 25.94 -5.00
CA ASP A 80 3.88 25.94 -3.64
C ASP A 80 2.86 27.08 -3.45
N ALA A 81 3.17 28.27 -4.00
CA ALA A 81 2.24 29.39 -4.02
C ALA A 81 0.97 29.09 -4.84
N VAL A 82 1.12 28.39 -5.98
CA VAL A 82 -0.02 27.95 -6.81
C VAL A 82 -0.86 26.90 -6.08
N ALA A 83 -0.24 25.96 -5.36
CA ALA A 83 -0.96 24.96 -4.56
C ALA A 83 -1.83 25.61 -3.48
N ALA A 84 -1.35 26.70 -2.87
CA ALA A 84 -2.09 27.49 -1.89
C ALA A 84 -2.99 28.59 -2.50
N ALA A 85 -3.19 28.62 -3.83
CA ALA A 85 -3.81 29.76 -4.50
C ALA A 85 -5.26 30.02 -4.06
N ASP A 86 -6.06 28.99 -3.82
CA ASP A 86 -7.45 29.15 -3.37
C ASP A 86 -7.49 29.85 -2.00
N GLN A 87 -6.62 29.46 -1.06
CA GLN A 87 -6.49 30.09 0.25
C GLN A 87 -5.94 31.52 0.15
N LEU A 88 -4.84 31.73 -0.59
CA LEU A 88 -4.23 33.05 -0.74
C LEU A 88 -5.19 34.06 -1.37
N SER A 89 -6.03 33.62 -2.31
CA SER A 89 -6.98 34.49 -3.01
C SER A 89 -8.06 35.09 -2.09
N THR A 90 -8.29 34.49 -0.91
CA THR A 90 -9.23 35.02 0.08
C THR A 90 -8.64 36.16 0.93
N ARG A 91 -7.32 36.40 0.84
CA ARG A 91 -6.61 37.37 1.66
C ARG A 91 -6.33 38.67 0.92
N PRO A 92 -6.40 39.84 1.60
CA PRO A 92 -5.90 41.09 1.04
C PRO A 92 -4.44 40.93 0.57
N GLY A 93 -4.14 41.35 -0.66
CA GLY A 93 -2.82 41.24 -1.29
C GLY A 93 -2.38 39.82 -1.72
N GLY A 94 -3.11 38.77 -1.35
CA GLY A 94 -2.79 37.39 -1.76
C GLY A 94 -2.97 37.14 -3.26
N ALA A 95 -3.90 37.85 -3.91
CA ALA A 95 -4.07 37.80 -5.36
C ALA A 95 -2.81 38.23 -6.13
N GLU A 96 -2.01 39.17 -5.60
CA GLU A 96 -0.75 39.59 -6.22
C GLU A 96 0.32 38.50 -6.13
N ILE A 97 0.36 37.77 -5.01
CA ILE A 97 1.27 36.63 -4.81
C ILE A 97 0.94 35.54 -5.83
N VAL A 98 -0.36 35.20 -5.96
CA VAL A 98 -0.82 34.20 -6.94
C VAL A 98 -0.52 34.66 -8.37
N ALA A 99 -0.81 35.92 -8.71
CA ALA A 99 -0.54 36.46 -10.04
C ALA A 99 0.97 36.39 -10.39
N ARG A 100 1.83 36.69 -9.41
CA ARG A 100 3.29 36.59 -9.57
C ARG A 100 3.74 35.14 -9.77
N ALA A 101 3.22 34.22 -8.97
CA ALA A 101 3.54 32.80 -9.08
C ALA A 101 3.10 32.19 -10.43
N LEU A 102 2.05 32.73 -11.05
CA LEU A 102 1.53 32.29 -12.35
C LEU A 102 2.33 32.81 -13.56
N GLU A 103 3.39 33.61 -13.35
CA GLU A 103 4.25 34.06 -14.45
C GLU A 103 4.88 32.85 -15.15
N ILE A 104 4.55 32.65 -16.43
CA ILE A 104 4.98 31.46 -17.19
C ILE A 104 6.51 31.31 -17.20
N GLY A 105 7.24 32.42 -17.32
CA GLY A 105 8.70 32.40 -17.29
C GLY A 105 9.27 31.94 -15.94
N LEU A 106 8.57 32.24 -14.84
CA LEU A 106 8.93 31.78 -13.50
C LEU A 106 8.61 30.30 -13.34
N LEU A 107 7.38 29.88 -13.61
CA LEU A 107 6.95 28.48 -13.55
C LEU A 107 7.87 27.58 -14.39
N THR A 108 8.20 28.01 -15.61
CA THR A 108 9.10 27.28 -16.53
C THR A 108 10.47 27.02 -15.91
N ARG A 109 11.06 28.01 -15.23
CA ARG A 109 12.38 27.88 -14.61
C ARG A 109 12.36 27.00 -13.36
N SER A 110 11.20 26.85 -12.72
CA SER A 110 11.01 26.04 -11.51
C SER A 110 10.52 24.62 -11.79
N LEU A 111 10.56 24.15 -13.05
CA LEU A 111 10.20 22.79 -13.44
C LEU A 111 11.32 21.78 -13.18
N ASP A 112 12.09 21.91 -12.09
CA ASP A 112 13.33 21.15 -11.84
C ASP A 112 13.20 19.65 -12.15
N SER A 113 12.17 19.02 -11.56
CA SER A 113 11.85 17.59 -11.76
C SER A 113 10.66 17.34 -12.67
N GLY A 114 9.94 18.38 -13.10
CA GLY A 114 8.65 18.28 -13.77
C GLY A 114 7.47 17.86 -12.88
N MET A 115 7.71 17.24 -11.71
CA MET A 115 6.65 16.84 -10.76
C MET A 115 5.78 17.99 -10.26
N PRO A 116 6.33 19.17 -9.90
CA PRO A 116 5.52 20.26 -9.36
C PRO A 116 4.37 20.69 -10.27
N PHE A 117 4.55 20.57 -11.60
CA PHE A 117 3.48 20.82 -12.55
C PHE A 117 2.32 19.85 -12.40
N TYR A 118 2.59 18.54 -12.26
CA TYR A 118 1.55 17.52 -12.19
C TYR A 118 0.82 17.57 -10.84
N GLU A 119 1.56 17.80 -9.74
CA GLU A 119 1.01 17.99 -8.40
C GLU A 119 0.05 19.18 -8.32
N THR A 120 0.35 20.26 -9.06
CA THR A 120 -0.44 21.50 -9.03
C THR A 120 -1.31 21.72 -10.28
N ARG A 121 -1.39 20.73 -11.17
CA ARG A 121 -2.02 20.87 -12.49
C ARG A 121 -3.48 21.33 -12.40
N HIS A 122 -4.21 20.85 -11.38
CA HIS A 122 -5.59 21.23 -11.15
C HIS A 122 -5.73 22.74 -10.92
N GLU A 123 -4.85 23.32 -10.09
CA GLU A 123 -4.82 24.76 -9.80
C GLU A 123 -4.37 25.59 -11.01
N LEU A 124 -3.36 25.10 -11.73
CA LEU A 124 -2.89 25.72 -12.97
C LEU A 124 -3.99 25.76 -14.03
N ARG A 125 -4.78 24.68 -14.18
CA ARG A 125 -5.89 24.61 -15.15
C ARG A 125 -6.99 25.62 -14.86
N LYS A 126 -7.24 25.95 -13.59
CA LYS A 126 -8.22 26.98 -13.19
C LYS A 126 -7.79 28.39 -13.60
N ARG A 127 -6.46 28.63 -13.70
CA ARG A 127 -5.87 29.99 -13.70
C ARG A 127 -5.09 30.35 -14.96
N LEU A 128 -4.60 29.38 -15.71
CA LEU A 128 -3.83 29.61 -16.93
C LEU A 128 -4.67 29.41 -18.19
N PRO A 129 -4.43 30.20 -19.25
CA PRO A 129 -4.95 29.92 -20.58
C PRO A 129 -4.51 28.53 -21.07
N LYS A 130 -5.38 27.86 -21.84
CA LYS A 130 -5.15 26.47 -22.33
C LYS A 130 -3.84 26.29 -23.08
N ASP A 131 -3.39 27.31 -23.82
CA ASP A 131 -2.17 27.21 -24.63
C ASP A 131 -0.91 27.36 -23.78
N ALA A 132 -0.95 28.26 -22.79
CA ALA A 132 0.12 28.39 -21.79
C ALA A 132 0.25 27.13 -20.94
N LEU A 133 -0.87 26.55 -20.51
CA LEU A 133 -0.88 25.28 -19.78
C LEU A 133 -0.27 24.14 -20.60
N ARG A 134 -0.60 24.04 -21.89
CA ARG A 134 -0.03 23.02 -22.81
C ARG A 134 1.47 23.21 -23.02
N GLN A 135 1.93 24.45 -23.15
CA GLN A 135 3.35 24.75 -23.27
C GLN A 135 4.12 24.35 -22.01
N LEU A 136 3.59 24.70 -20.83
CA LEU A 136 4.18 24.34 -19.55
C LEU A 136 4.18 22.82 -19.34
N GLU A 137 3.10 22.13 -19.69
CA GLU A 137 3.02 20.67 -19.64
C GLU A 137 4.07 19.98 -20.52
N SER A 138 4.31 20.50 -21.72
CA SER A 138 5.34 19.97 -22.63
C SER A 138 6.75 20.07 -22.02
N GLN A 139 7.05 21.19 -21.37
CA GLN A 139 8.32 21.39 -20.68
C GLN A 139 8.42 20.54 -19.41
N ALA A 140 7.34 20.44 -18.63
CA ALA A 140 7.26 19.59 -17.46
C ALA A 140 7.48 18.12 -17.82
N ALA A 141 6.87 17.65 -18.91
CA ALA A 141 7.05 16.30 -19.42
C ALA A 141 8.52 16.02 -19.82
N LYS A 142 9.23 17.02 -20.36
CA LYS A 142 10.66 16.89 -20.68
C LYS A 142 11.52 16.81 -19.42
N ALA A 143 11.25 17.67 -18.44
CA ALA A 143 11.95 17.66 -17.15
C ALA A 143 11.69 16.38 -16.36
N LEU A 144 10.46 15.88 -16.37
CA LEU A 144 10.07 14.62 -15.73
C LEU A 144 10.83 13.43 -16.32
N ARG A 145 10.87 13.31 -17.65
CA ARG A 145 11.65 12.27 -18.33
C ARG A 145 13.14 12.35 -17.99
N ALA A 146 13.71 13.55 -18.00
CA ALA A 146 15.11 13.75 -17.66
C ALA A 146 15.42 13.38 -16.20
N SER A 147 14.50 13.68 -15.29
CA SER A 147 14.65 13.38 -13.86
C SER A 147 14.47 11.91 -13.56
N LEU A 148 13.44 11.28 -14.14
CA LEU A 148 13.22 9.84 -14.03
C LEU A 148 14.40 9.05 -14.61
N ALA A 149 14.97 9.47 -15.74
CA ALA A 149 16.14 8.82 -16.32
C ALA A 149 17.41 8.99 -15.46
N ARG A 150 17.53 10.11 -14.74
CA ARG A 150 18.67 10.42 -13.86
C ARG A 150 18.61 9.62 -12.56
N ASP A 151 17.45 9.58 -11.92
CA ASP A 151 17.24 8.88 -10.65
C ASP A 151 15.87 8.18 -10.61
N PRO A 152 15.76 6.99 -11.22
CA PRO A 152 14.52 6.23 -11.21
C PRO A 152 14.05 5.83 -9.81
N ALA A 153 14.99 5.60 -8.88
CA ALA A 153 14.68 5.13 -7.53
C ALA A 153 14.04 6.23 -6.69
N LEU A 154 14.46 7.49 -6.88
CA LEU A 154 13.85 8.65 -6.23
C LEU A 154 12.51 9.04 -6.89
N MET A 155 12.45 9.00 -8.22
CA MET A 155 11.30 9.55 -8.95
C MET A 155 10.10 8.60 -9.02
N ALA A 156 10.33 7.29 -9.15
CA ALA A 156 9.24 6.33 -9.26
C ALA A 156 8.27 6.38 -8.06
N PRO A 157 8.74 6.34 -6.79
CA PRO A 157 7.85 6.43 -5.63
C PRO A 157 7.03 7.72 -5.59
N LYS A 158 7.62 8.86 -6.00
CA LYS A 158 6.91 10.15 -6.06
C LYS A 158 5.78 10.14 -7.09
N ILE A 159 6.04 9.58 -8.27
CA ILE A 159 4.98 9.39 -9.29
C ILE A 159 3.90 8.46 -8.75
N GLY A 160 4.28 7.37 -8.07
CA GLY A 160 3.33 6.45 -7.48
C GLY A 160 2.43 7.09 -6.43
N LEU A 161 3.02 7.85 -5.51
CA LEU A 161 2.31 8.59 -4.48
C LEU A 161 1.31 9.57 -5.10
N LEU A 162 1.71 10.35 -6.09
CA LEU A 162 0.80 11.26 -6.80
C LEU A 162 -0.41 10.50 -7.41
N LEU A 163 -0.19 9.34 -8.01
CA LEU A 163 -1.28 8.55 -8.60
C LEU A 163 -2.24 7.98 -7.54
N ASP A 164 -1.71 7.62 -6.37
CA ASP A 164 -2.49 7.11 -5.24
C ASP A 164 -3.24 8.23 -4.52
N ASP A 165 -2.64 9.42 -4.37
CA ASP A 165 -3.29 10.61 -3.80
C ASP A 165 -4.46 11.09 -4.68
N MET A 166 -4.34 10.94 -5.99
CA MET A 166 -5.38 11.27 -6.97
C MET A 166 -6.41 10.13 -7.18
N VAL A 167 -6.58 9.21 -6.22
CA VAL A 167 -7.44 8.02 -6.39
C VAL A 167 -8.90 8.36 -6.71
N ASP A 168 -9.41 9.46 -6.15
CA ASP A 168 -10.78 9.95 -6.32
C ASP A 168 -10.94 10.90 -7.52
N ASP A 169 -9.84 11.28 -8.18
CA ASP A 169 -9.86 12.15 -9.35
C ASP A 169 -10.28 11.40 -10.62
N PRO A 170 -10.83 12.12 -11.62
CA PRO A 170 -11.09 11.54 -12.94
C PRO A 170 -9.83 10.89 -13.53
N PRO A 171 -9.93 9.70 -14.18
CA PRO A 171 -8.76 9.01 -14.73
C PRO A 171 -7.92 9.85 -15.70
N ALA A 172 -8.54 10.78 -16.42
CA ALA A 172 -7.86 11.69 -17.35
C ALA A 172 -6.93 12.70 -16.65
N ASP A 173 -7.23 13.04 -15.39
CA ASP A 173 -6.39 13.89 -14.56
C ASP A 173 -5.40 13.04 -13.76
N ARG A 174 -5.86 11.98 -13.08
CA ARG A 174 -5.02 11.05 -12.31
C ARG A 174 -3.84 10.51 -13.11
N PHE A 175 -4.10 9.94 -14.28
CA PHE A 175 -3.04 9.32 -15.10
C PHE A 175 -2.40 10.30 -16.09
N ARG A 176 -2.62 11.61 -15.97
CA ARG A 176 -2.07 12.57 -16.95
C ARG A 176 -0.55 12.52 -17.02
N ILE A 177 0.11 12.30 -15.88
CA ILE A 177 1.57 12.22 -15.76
C ILE A 177 2.16 11.08 -16.61
N THR A 178 1.44 9.98 -16.81
CA THR A 178 1.96 8.83 -17.56
C THR A 178 2.12 9.12 -19.05
N LEU A 179 1.43 10.15 -19.58
CA LEU A 179 1.56 10.57 -20.97
C LEU A 179 2.92 11.23 -21.28
N ALA A 180 3.66 11.62 -20.24
CA ALA A 180 5.04 12.08 -20.39
C ALA A 180 6.03 10.91 -20.52
N LEU A 181 5.62 9.68 -20.19
CA LEU A 181 6.50 8.53 -20.09
C LEU A 181 6.45 7.67 -21.36
N SER A 182 7.60 7.14 -21.77
CA SER A 182 7.66 6.11 -22.81
C SER A 182 7.16 4.75 -22.27
N SER A 183 6.85 3.80 -23.17
CA SER A 183 6.47 2.44 -22.76
C SER A 183 7.52 1.75 -21.87
N GLU A 184 8.81 2.01 -22.10
CA GLU A 184 9.90 1.48 -21.28
C GLU A 184 10.02 2.17 -19.91
N ASP A 185 9.78 3.47 -19.84
CA ASP A 185 9.78 4.21 -18.57
C ASP A 185 8.57 3.81 -17.71
N LEU A 186 7.40 3.66 -18.34
CA LEU A 186 6.17 3.20 -17.69
C LEU A 186 6.31 1.75 -17.20
N PHE A 187 6.92 0.88 -18.01
CA PHE A 187 7.30 -0.47 -17.59
C PHE A 187 8.24 -0.42 -16.38
N GLY A 188 9.27 0.43 -16.41
CA GLY A 188 10.22 0.59 -15.31
C GLY A 188 9.59 1.12 -14.02
N LEU A 189 8.58 2.00 -14.15
CA LEU A 189 7.77 2.47 -13.04
C LEU A 189 6.99 1.31 -12.40
N ILE A 190 6.24 0.55 -13.20
CA ILE A 190 5.47 -0.61 -12.72
C ILE A 190 6.39 -1.63 -12.03
N ALA A 191 7.55 -1.91 -12.60
CA ALA A 191 8.52 -2.84 -12.01
C ALA A 191 8.97 -2.40 -10.61
N ARG A 192 9.23 -1.10 -10.40
CA ARG A 192 9.80 -0.57 -9.15
C ARG A 192 8.79 -0.45 -8.02
N ILE A 193 7.60 0.05 -8.35
CA ILE A 193 6.63 0.48 -7.34
C ILE A 193 5.29 -0.25 -7.45
N GLY A 194 5.09 -1.08 -8.47
CA GLY A 194 3.82 -1.77 -8.71
C GLY A 194 3.25 -2.52 -7.48
N PRO A 195 4.06 -3.25 -6.70
CA PRO A 195 3.57 -3.92 -5.48
C PRO A 195 3.16 -2.96 -4.36
N GLN A 196 3.61 -1.70 -4.39
CA GLN A 196 3.36 -0.68 -3.36
C GLN A 196 2.13 0.18 -3.68
N LEU A 197 1.76 0.25 -4.97
CA LEU A 197 0.66 1.07 -5.47
C LEU A 197 -0.71 0.55 -5.05
N TYR A 198 -1.68 1.46 -4.97
CA TYR A 198 -3.09 1.04 -5.02
C TYR A 198 -3.34 0.24 -6.29
N THR A 199 -4.19 -0.79 -6.21
CA THR A 199 -4.49 -1.58 -7.42
C THR A 199 -5.12 -0.76 -8.51
N SER A 200 -5.97 0.21 -8.17
CA SER A 200 -6.55 1.09 -9.20
C SER A 200 -5.45 1.86 -9.94
N SER A 201 -4.36 2.24 -9.27
CA SER A 201 -3.16 2.81 -9.88
C SER A 201 -2.43 1.78 -10.72
N LEU A 202 -2.06 0.62 -10.15
CA LEU A 202 -1.36 -0.46 -10.88
C LEU A 202 -2.13 -0.89 -12.13
N ASP A 203 -3.44 -1.10 -12.00
CA ASP A 203 -4.32 -1.49 -13.09
C ASP A 203 -4.35 -0.43 -14.19
N GLY A 204 -4.44 0.83 -13.80
CA GLY A 204 -4.37 1.96 -14.71
C GLY A 204 -3.04 2.03 -15.45
N LEU A 205 -1.92 1.88 -14.73
CA LEU A 205 -0.58 1.85 -15.34
C LEU A 205 -0.42 0.70 -16.33
N VAL A 206 -0.83 -0.51 -15.96
CA VAL A 206 -0.78 -1.70 -16.84
C VAL A 206 -1.66 -1.49 -18.08
N ASN A 207 -2.87 -0.95 -17.91
CA ASN A 207 -3.76 -0.64 -19.04
C ASN A 207 -3.14 0.39 -20.00
N ILE A 208 -2.55 1.46 -19.45
CA ILE A 208 -1.89 2.50 -20.24
C ILE A 208 -0.69 1.94 -20.98
N LEU A 209 0.12 1.08 -20.33
CA LEU A 209 1.25 0.41 -20.96
C LEU A 209 0.79 -0.44 -22.15
N GLN A 210 -0.28 -1.22 -22.01
CA GLN A 210 -0.84 -2.00 -23.11
C GLN A 210 -1.32 -1.13 -24.26
N ILE A 211 -1.93 0.03 -23.97
CA ILE A 211 -2.36 1.00 -24.99
C ILE A 211 -1.14 1.56 -25.73
N GLN A 212 -0.09 1.97 -25.02
CA GLN A 212 1.14 2.49 -25.61
C GLN A 212 1.81 1.44 -26.50
N LEU A 213 1.98 0.20 -26.02
CA LEU A 213 2.55 -0.90 -26.80
C LEU A 213 1.78 -1.16 -28.09
N LYS A 214 0.43 -1.14 -28.04
CA LYS A 214 -0.40 -1.28 -29.23
C LYS A 214 -0.17 -0.14 -30.23
N GLN A 215 -0.05 1.10 -29.76
CA GLN A 215 0.22 2.27 -30.61
C GLN A 215 1.61 2.19 -31.25
N GLU A 216 2.59 1.70 -30.50
CA GLU A 216 3.97 1.47 -30.95
C GLU A 216 4.11 0.23 -31.87
N ARG A 217 3.05 -0.57 -32.02
CA ARG A 217 3.07 -1.89 -32.68
C ARG A 217 4.16 -2.81 -32.09
N ARG A 218 4.35 -2.71 -30.78
CA ARG A 218 5.34 -3.43 -30.00
C ARG A 218 4.66 -4.47 -29.12
N GLY A 219 5.24 -5.65 -29.00
CA GLY A 219 4.77 -6.71 -28.11
C GLY A 219 5.34 -6.58 -26.70
N ILE A 220 4.64 -7.14 -25.71
CA ILE A 220 5.16 -7.23 -24.33
C ILE A 220 6.45 -8.07 -24.25
N LEU A 221 6.62 -9.03 -25.16
CA LEU A 221 7.84 -9.83 -25.28
C LEU A 221 9.06 -9.00 -25.71
N ASP A 222 8.86 -7.91 -26.46
CA ASP A 222 9.93 -6.97 -26.81
C ASP A 222 10.39 -6.17 -25.59
N LEU A 223 9.53 -5.98 -24.59
CA LEU A 223 9.94 -5.44 -23.29
C LEU A 223 10.67 -6.50 -22.46
N ALA A 224 10.23 -7.76 -22.47
CA ALA A 224 10.93 -8.84 -21.76
C ALA A 224 12.39 -9.02 -22.24
N ARG A 225 12.63 -8.83 -23.54
CA ARG A 225 13.94 -9.01 -24.18
C ARG A 225 14.76 -7.74 -24.34
N GLY A 226 14.15 -6.56 -24.14
CA GLY A 226 14.79 -5.26 -24.37
C GLY A 226 15.96 -5.01 -23.42
N ALA A 227 17.06 -4.41 -23.92
CA ALA A 227 18.28 -4.22 -23.13
C ALA A 227 18.07 -3.40 -21.84
N ARG A 228 17.19 -2.37 -21.89
CA ARG A 228 16.88 -1.52 -20.73
C ARG A 228 15.87 -2.13 -19.76
N THR A 229 14.99 -2.99 -20.27
CA THR A 229 13.81 -3.50 -19.55
C THR A 229 14.02 -4.91 -19.02
N ARG A 230 14.83 -5.74 -19.68
CA ARG A 230 15.16 -7.11 -19.27
C ARG A 230 15.67 -7.21 -17.83
N PRO A 231 16.55 -6.31 -17.31
CA PRO A 231 17.00 -6.39 -15.92
C PRO A 231 15.87 -6.20 -14.89
N LEU A 232 14.76 -5.59 -15.31
CA LEU A 232 13.60 -5.28 -14.46
C LEU A 232 12.43 -6.24 -14.71
N TRP A 233 12.61 -7.23 -15.58
CA TRP A 233 11.53 -8.14 -15.98
C TRP A 233 11.00 -8.96 -14.81
N ALA A 234 11.86 -9.41 -13.90
CA ALA A 234 11.44 -10.15 -12.71
C ALA A 234 10.49 -9.32 -11.84
N ASP A 235 10.85 -8.07 -11.54
CA ASP A 235 10.04 -7.19 -10.69
C ASP A 235 8.74 -6.78 -11.38
N PHE A 236 8.79 -6.49 -12.69
CA PHE A 236 7.58 -6.25 -13.49
C PHE A 236 6.65 -7.46 -13.48
N PHE A 237 7.20 -8.65 -13.71
CA PHE A 237 6.45 -9.90 -13.71
C PHE A 237 5.75 -10.12 -12.37
N ILE A 238 6.47 -9.91 -11.26
CA ILE A 238 5.92 -10.02 -9.90
C ILE A 238 4.83 -8.99 -9.66
N ALA A 239 5.07 -7.72 -10.03
CA ALA A 239 4.09 -6.66 -9.87
C ALA A 239 2.79 -6.96 -10.62
N VAL A 240 2.89 -7.40 -11.88
CA VAL A 240 1.72 -7.64 -12.73
C VAL A 240 1.01 -8.95 -12.36
N VAL A 241 1.73 -10.04 -12.15
CA VAL A 241 1.12 -11.33 -11.83
C VAL A 241 0.65 -11.39 -10.38
N GLY A 242 1.47 -10.94 -9.43
CA GLY A 242 1.08 -10.80 -8.02
C GLY A 242 -0.07 -9.80 -7.84
N GLY A 243 -0.09 -8.78 -8.69
CA GLY A 243 -1.20 -7.86 -8.87
C GLY A 243 -2.44 -8.45 -9.58
N GLY A 244 -2.53 -9.77 -9.77
CA GLY A 244 -3.70 -10.43 -10.35
C GLY A 244 -3.94 -10.16 -11.85
N ARG A 245 -2.96 -9.59 -12.56
CA ARG A 245 -3.06 -9.19 -13.98
C ARG A 245 -2.34 -10.15 -14.93
N ALA A 246 -2.15 -11.42 -14.54
CA ALA A 246 -1.55 -12.46 -15.38
C ALA A 246 -2.23 -12.57 -16.77
N GLY A 247 -3.56 -12.51 -16.84
CA GLY A 247 -4.27 -12.54 -18.12
C GLY A 247 -3.95 -11.36 -19.04
N SER A 248 -3.67 -10.18 -18.47
CA SER A 248 -3.22 -9.00 -19.22
C SER A 248 -1.78 -9.17 -19.75
N LEU A 249 -0.93 -9.87 -19.01
CA LEU A 249 0.46 -10.13 -19.40
C LEU A 249 0.55 -11.16 -20.54
N PHE A 250 -0.08 -12.31 -20.35
CA PHE A 250 0.07 -13.45 -21.28
C PHE A 250 -0.85 -13.38 -22.49
N GLY A 251 -1.94 -12.60 -22.41
CA GLY A 251 -2.89 -12.42 -23.51
C GLY A 251 -3.58 -13.73 -23.90
N THR A 252 -3.79 -13.94 -25.20
CA THR A 252 -4.58 -15.06 -25.73
C THR A 252 -3.79 -16.01 -26.64
N ASN A 253 -2.55 -15.68 -27.00
CA ASN A 253 -1.72 -16.49 -27.90
C ASN A 253 -0.83 -17.47 -27.10
N PRO A 254 -1.04 -18.79 -27.18
CA PRO A 254 -0.27 -19.77 -26.42
C PRO A 254 1.23 -19.76 -26.71
N ALA A 255 1.64 -19.52 -27.96
CA ALA A 255 3.06 -19.50 -28.33
C ALA A 255 3.78 -18.31 -27.68
N THR A 256 3.20 -17.12 -27.78
CA THR A 256 3.74 -15.92 -27.11
C THR A 256 3.74 -16.08 -25.60
N ALA A 257 2.67 -16.66 -25.02
CA ALA A 257 2.60 -16.90 -23.59
C ALA A 257 3.69 -17.85 -23.10
N ARG A 258 3.99 -18.91 -23.86
CA ARG A 258 5.09 -19.84 -23.57
C ARG A 258 6.44 -19.14 -23.56
N GLU A 259 6.70 -18.28 -24.55
CA GLU A 259 7.93 -17.50 -24.60
C GLU A 259 8.04 -16.53 -23.41
N LEU A 260 6.95 -15.84 -23.05
CA LEU A 260 6.92 -14.97 -21.88
C LEU A 260 7.17 -15.74 -20.58
N MET A 261 6.63 -16.96 -20.44
CA MET A 261 6.89 -17.81 -19.29
C MET A 261 8.38 -18.18 -19.21
N ARG A 262 8.99 -18.52 -20.34
CA ARG A 262 10.43 -18.82 -20.43
C ARG A 262 11.27 -17.62 -19.99
N GLU A 263 10.99 -16.42 -20.49
CA GLU A 263 11.71 -15.20 -20.09
C GLU A 263 11.50 -14.90 -18.59
N SER A 264 10.29 -15.11 -18.06
CA SER A 264 9.95 -14.88 -16.65
C SER A 264 10.68 -15.84 -15.73
N ILE A 265 10.69 -17.14 -16.05
CA ILE A 265 11.48 -18.16 -15.35
C ILE A 265 12.97 -17.78 -15.34
N GLN A 266 13.52 -17.39 -16.50
CA GLN A 266 14.93 -17.00 -16.61
C GLN A 266 15.27 -15.76 -15.77
N ALA A 267 14.38 -14.77 -15.72
CA ALA A 267 14.60 -13.56 -14.94
C ALA A 267 14.53 -13.81 -13.42
N LEU A 268 13.78 -14.81 -12.97
CA LEU A 268 13.67 -15.17 -11.55
C LEU A 268 14.86 -16.01 -11.04
N LEU A 269 15.65 -16.65 -11.94
CA LEU A 269 16.79 -17.51 -11.58
C LEU A 269 17.83 -16.89 -10.62
N PRO A 270 18.30 -15.64 -10.81
CA PRO A 270 19.29 -15.04 -9.92
C PRO A 270 18.81 -14.97 -8.46
N ALA A 271 17.55 -14.62 -8.26
CA ALA A 271 16.92 -14.50 -6.95
C ALA A 271 16.89 -15.84 -6.18
N ILE A 272 16.81 -16.95 -6.93
CA ILE A 272 16.72 -18.30 -6.40
C ILE A 272 18.10 -18.87 -6.06
N ARG A 273 19.11 -18.56 -6.89
CA ARG A 273 20.47 -19.12 -6.75
C ARG A 273 21.31 -18.41 -5.69
N THR A 274 21.05 -17.13 -5.46
CA THR A 274 21.78 -16.31 -4.49
C THR A 274 20.80 -15.52 -3.62
N PRO A 275 20.21 -16.13 -2.58
CA PRO A 275 19.39 -15.39 -1.62
C PRO A 275 20.29 -14.37 -0.89
N GLN A 276 20.19 -13.09 -1.24
CA GLN A 276 20.89 -12.00 -0.56
C GLN A 276 20.02 -11.38 0.54
N PRO A 277 20.62 -10.85 1.62
CA PRO A 277 19.89 -10.05 2.61
C PRO A 277 19.31 -8.77 1.98
N PRO A 278 18.24 -8.21 2.57
CA PRO A 278 17.48 -7.12 1.98
C PRO A 278 18.30 -5.81 2.03
N ALA A 279 18.96 -5.47 0.93
CA ALA A 279 19.51 -4.12 0.73
C ALA A 279 18.92 -3.53 -0.56
N ALA A 280 18.05 -2.52 -0.38
CA ALA A 280 17.62 -1.39 -1.24
C ALA A 280 17.54 -1.52 -2.79
N GLY A 281 17.66 -2.70 -3.37
CA GLY A 281 17.47 -3.02 -4.79
C GLY A 281 17.15 -4.51 -4.95
N GLY A 282 16.39 -5.05 -3.99
CA GLY A 282 16.38 -6.45 -3.61
C GLY A 282 15.83 -7.38 -4.69
N MET A 283 16.60 -8.43 -4.99
CA MET A 283 16.11 -9.58 -5.75
C MET A 283 14.82 -10.14 -5.09
N PRO A 284 13.88 -10.66 -5.90
CA PRO A 284 12.65 -11.26 -5.41
C PRO A 284 12.85 -12.33 -4.33
N ASP A 285 11.90 -12.46 -3.41
CA ASP A 285 11.83 -13.62 -2.53
C ASP A 285 11.63 -14.91 -3.34
N PRO A 286 12.40 -15.98 -3.11
CA PRO A 286 12.10 -17.27 -3.71
C PRO A 286 10.65 -17.72 -3.51
N ALA A 287 10.05 -17.45 -2.35
CA ALA A 287 8.64 -17.76 -2.11
C ALA A 287 7.67 -16.91 -2.95
N VAL A 288 7.98 -15.62 -3.14
CA VAL A 288 7.21 -14.76 -4.03
C VAL A 288 7.35 -15.27 -5.46
N ALA A 289 8.56 -15.61 -5.92
CA ALA A 289 8.82 -16.19 -7.24
C ALA A 289 8.00 -17.48 -7.47
N ILE A 290 7.99 -18.40 -6.51
CA ILE A 290 7.16 -19.61 -6.53
C ILE A 290 5.68 -19.25 -6.68
N GLY A 291 5.20 -18.34 -5.83
CA GLY A 291 3.81 -17.93 -5.79
C GLY A 291 3.34 -17.30 -7.11
N VAL A 292 4.14 -16.37 -7.67
CA VAL A 292 3.79 -15.72 -8.94
C VAL A 292 3.87 -16.67 -10.13
N LEU A 293 4.76 -17.66 -10.13
CA LEU A 293 4.77 -18.69 -11.18
C LEU A 293 3.52 -19.57 -11.12
N ALA A 294 3.04 -19.90 -9.91
CA ALA A 294 1.78 -20.62 -9.74
C ALA A 294 0.58 -19.76 -10.18
N ASP A 295 0.55 -18.49 -9.76
CA ASP A 295 -0.52 -17.54 -10.11
C ASP A 295 -0.57 -17.25 -11.62
N ALA A 296 0.59 -17.21 -12.29
CA ALA A 296 0.67 -17.07 -13.74
C ALA A 296 -0.08 -18.16 -14.50
N MET A 297 -0.11 -19.39 -13.97
CA MET A 297 -0.80 -20.52 -14.58
C MET A 297 -2.29 -20.58 -14.22
N ASP A 298 -2.79 -19.76 -13.29
CA ASP A 298 -4.20 -19.77 -12.88
C ASP A 298 -5.09 -18.96 -13.85
N LEU A 299 -5.00 -19.28 -15.14
CA LEU A 299 -5.73 -18.62 -16.22
C LEU A 299 -6.92 -19.47 -16.69
N ASP A 300 -8.02 -18.80 -17.03
CA ASP A 300 -9.22 -19.45 -17.57
C ASP A 300 -9.01 -19.99 -18.99
N ASN A 301 -8.18 -19.32 -19.79
CA ASN A 301 -7.86 -19.76 -21.15
C ASN A 301 -6.99 -21.03 -21.10
N HIS A 302 -7.62 -22.19 -21.35
CA HIS A 302 -6.95 -23.49 -21.32
C HIS A 302 -5.72 -23.56 -22.22
N ALA A 303 -5.78 -23.04 -23.45
CA ALA A 303 -4.67 -23.14 -24.39
C ALA A 303 -3.43 -22.35 -23.92
N VAL A 304 -3.66 -21.14 -23.37
CA VAL A 304 -2.59 -20.33 -22.78
C VAL A 304 -2.07 -21.01 -21.53
N ARG A 305 -2.95 -21.44 -20.61
CA ARG A 305 -2.57 -22.14 -19.39
C ARG A 305 -1.70 -23.37 -19.67
N SER A 306 -2.12 -24.25 -20.59
CA SER A 306 -1.35 -25.45 -20.96
C SER A 306 0.03 -25.11 -21.51
N ALA A 307 0.18 -23.99 -22.24
CA ALA A 307 1.48 -23.56 -22.73
C ALA A 307 2.43 -23.10 -21.60
N LEU A 308 1.88 -22.48 -20.54
CA LEU A 308 2.64 -22.11 -19.34
C LEU A 308 3.01 -23.36 -18.52
N GLU A 309 2.05 -24.28 -18.33
CA GLU A 309 2.22 -25.57 -17.65
C GLU A 309 3.32 -26.41 -18.33
N ASP A 310 3.29 -26.50 -19.67
CA ASP A 310 4.29 -27.21 -20.46
C ASP A 310 5.70 -26.62 -20.30
N GLU A 311 5.80 -25.29 -20.21
CA GLU A 311 7.09 -24.62 -20.02
C GLU A 311 7.66 -24.87 -18.64
N LEU A 312 6.82 -24.80 -17.59
CA LEU A 312 7.23 -25.14 -16.23
C LEU A 312 7.69 -26.60 -16.13
N ALA A 313 6.93 -27.53 -16.72
CA ALA A 313 7.26 -28.95 -16.72
C ALA A 313 8.58 -29.23 -17.47
N ALA A 314 8.78 -28.61 -18.63
CA ALA A 314 10.03 -28.71 -19.38
C ALA A 314 11.21 -28.15 -18.56
N TRP A 315 11.02 -27.03 -17.89
CA TRP A 315 12.04 -26.43 -17.05
C TRP A 315 12.38 -27.30 -15.84
N TYR A 316 11.38 -27.85 -15.14
CA TYR A 316 11.57 -28.76 -14.02
C TYR A 316 12.37 -30.01 -14.40
N ARG A 317 12.10 -30.62 -15.57
CA ARG A 317 12.85 -31.77 -16.07
C ARG A 317 14.32 -31.45 -16.34
N ASN A 318 14.58 -30.26 -16.90
CA ASN A 318 15.91 -29.83 -17.31
C ASN A 318 16.69 -29.10 -16.20
N ALA A 319 16.08 -28.89 -15.03
CA ALA A 319 16.73 -28.26 -13.89
C ALA A 319 17.80 -29.20 -13.31
N GLY A 320 19.07 -28.88 -13.59
CA GLY A 320 20.23 -29.56 -12.99
C GLY A 320 20.57 -29.07 -11.58
N ASP A 321 20.05 -27.90 -11.19
CA ASP A 321 20.22 -27.30 -9.87
C ASP A 321 19.06 -27.70 -8.96
N GLY A 322 19.37 -28.27 -7.79
CA GLY A 322 18.37 -28.79 -6.85
C GLY A 322 17.43 -27.71 -6.31
N THR A 323 17.94 -26.52 -6.03
CA THR A 323 17.18 -25.36 -5.55
C THR A 323 16.20 -24.86 -6.61
N VAL A 324 16.66 -24.78 -7.86
CA VAL A 324 15.81 -24.43 -9.00
C VAL A 324 14.72 -25.48 -9.23
N LYS A 325 15.08 -26.77 -9.13
CA LYS A 325 14.15 -27.88 -9.29
C LYS A 325 13.09 -27.90 -8.19
N ALA A 326 13.48 -27.66 -6.94
CA ALA A 326 12.58 -27.53 -5.80
C ALA A 326 11.59 -26.38 -6.01
N MET A 327 12.08 -25.23 -6.47
CA MET A 327 11.22 -24.07 -6.73
C MET A 327 10.17 -24.35 -7.82
N ALA A 328 10.58 -24.89 -8.97
CA ALA A 328 9.67 -25.29 -10.03
C ALA A 328 8.65 -26.34 -9.54
N GLY A 329 9.12 -27.28 -8.70
CA GLY A 329 8.30 -28.31 -8.08
C GLY A 329 7.22 -27.76 -7.16
N LEU A 330 7.56 -26.79 -6.31
CA LEU A 330 6.62 -26.11 -5.43
C LEU A 330 5.61 -25.24 -6.21
N ALA A 331 6.06 -24.50 -7.23
CA ALA A 331 5.18 -23.72 -8.08
C ALA A 331 4.16 -24.62 -8.81
N GLY A 332 4.63 -25.75 -9.34
CA GLY A 332 3.76 -26.77 -9.95
C GLY A 332 2.79 -27.38 -8.94
N SER A 333 3.23 -27.62 -7.71
CA SER A 333 2.37 -28.18 -6.66
C SER A 333 1.26 -27.21 -6.26
N LEU A 334 1.59 -25.92 -6.08
CA LEU A 334 0.60 -24.88 -5.81
C LEU A 334 -0.45 -24.80 -6.91
N HIS A 335 -0.01 -24.74 -8.18
CA HIS A 335 -0.92 -24.72 -9.32
C HIS A 335 -1.82 -25.95 -9.36
N ALA A 336 -1.25 -27.13 -9.15
CA ALA A 336 -2.00 -28.39 -9.16
C ALA A 336 -3.11 -28.42 -8.09
N THR A 337 -2.92 -27.83 -6.90
CA THR A 337 -4.00 -27.72 -5.88
C THR A 337 -5.19 -26.87 -6.34
N ARG A 338 -4.99 -25.98 -7.32
CA ARG A 338 -5.97 -24.98 -7.77
C ARG A 338 -6.66 -25.31 -9.08
N LEU A 339 -6.23 -26.38 -9.74
CA LEU A 339 -6.90 -26.85 -10.94
C LEU A 339 -8.40 -27.04 -10.71
N SER A 340 -8.82 -27.41 -9.48
CA SER A 340 -10.24 -27.48 -9.10
C SER A 340 -11.07 -28.34 -10.06
N GLY A 341 -10.47 -29.45 -10.53
CA GLY A 341 -11.06 -30.35 -11.53
C GLY A 341 -10.84 -29.93 -12.99
N ARG A 342 -10.21 -28.77 -13.26
CA ARG A 342 -9.76 -28.41 -14.61
C ARG A 342 -8.64 -29.37 -15.05
N PRO A 343 -8.63 -29.85 -16.30
CA PRO A 343 -7.52 -30.63 -16.81
C PRO A 343 -6.26 -29.77 -16.92
N ALA A 344 -5.12 -30.38 -16.61
CA ALA A 344 -3.79 -29.84 -16.87
C ALA A 344 -3.23 -30.42 -18.17
N SER A 345 -2.13 -29.85 -18.66
CA SER A 345 -1.43 -30.40 -19.80
C SER A 345 -0.84 -31.79 -19.49
N PRO A 346 -0.76 -32.71 -20.47
CA PRO A 346 -0.15 -34.02 -20.25
C PRO A 346 1.30 -33.95 -19.75
N ALA A 347 2.07 -32.96 -20.22
CA ALA A 347 3.46 -32.78 -19.80
C ALA A 347 3.57 -32.34 -18.34
N PHE A 348 2.60 -31.57 -17.84
CA PHE A 348 2.52 -31.15 -16.44
C PHE A 348 2.05 -32.28 -15.53
N GLU A 349 1.01 -33.02 -15.93
CA GLU A 349 0.52 -34.18 -15.17
C GLU A 349 1.58 -35.26 -14.97
N ALA A 350 2.41 -35.49 -16.00
CA ALA A 350 3.52 -36.44 -15.94
C ALA A 350 4.55 -36.12 -14.84
N GLU A 351 4.67 -34.85 -14.42
CA GLU A 351 5.62 -34.45 -13.39
C GLU A 351 5.18 -34.76 -11.97
N ARG A 352 3.87 -35.04 -11.75
CA ARG A 352 3.34 -35.46 -10.44
C ARG A 352 3.82 -34.53 -9.31
N PHE A 353 3.72 -33.22 -9.56
CA PHE A 353 4.31 -32.20 -8.69
C PHE A 353 3.90 -32.35 -7.24
N LEU A 354 2.59 -32.42 -6.96
CA LEU A 354 2.05 -32.57 -5.61
C LEU A 354 2.55 -33.81 -4.86
N GLN A 355 2.82 -34.91 -5.57
CA GLN A 355 3.33 -36.13 -4.97
C GLN A 355 4.84 -36.03 -4.67
N ARG A 356 5.57 -35.24 -5.46
CA ARG A 356 7.04 -35.10 -5.35
C ARG A 356 7.47 -33.92 -4.47
N HIS A 357 6.64 -32.89 -4.38
CA HIS A 357 6.93 -31.64 -3.69
C HIS A 357 5.75 -31.25 -2.78
N SER A 358 5.88 -31.58 -1.50
CA SER A 358 4.85 -31.23 -0.52
C SER A 358 4.87 -29.73 -0.22
N LEU A 359 3.68 -29.12 -0.16
CA LEU A 359 3.50 -27.72 0.24
C LEU A 359 3.49 -27.52 1.77
N GLY A 360 3.53 -28.62 2.53
CA GLY A 360 3.25 -28.59 3.96
C GLY A 360 1.77 -28.32 4.27
N THR A 361 1.38 -28.52 5.52
CA THR A 361 0.03 -28.22 6.00
C THR A 361 0.04 -26.85 6.69
N PRO A 362 -0.82 -25.90 6.29
CA PRO A 362 -0.96 -24.64 7.01
C PRO A 362 -1.32 -24.87 8.48
N PRO A 363 -0.81 -24.04 9.41
CA PRO A 363 -1.21 -24.13 10.81
C PRO A 363 -2.73 -24.02 10.98
N VAL A 364 -3.32 -24.94 11.73
CA VAL A 364 -4.75 -24.89 12.05
C VAL A 364 -4.98 -23.83 13.13
N LEU A 365 -6.00 -23.00 12.98
CA LEU A 365 -6.38 -21.98 13.96
C LEU A 365 -7.32 -22.59 15.01
N THR A 366 -6.76 -23.42 15.89
CA THR A 366 -7.52 -24.07 16.97
C THR A 366 -7.87 -23.11 18.10
N ALA A 367 -8.79 -23.51 18.97
CA ALA A 367 -9.20 -22.71 20.12
C ALA A 367 -8.02 -22.37 21.04
N GLU A 368 -7.08 -23.29 21.25
CA GLU A 368 -5.90 -23.09 22.11
C GLU A 368 -4.95 -22.03 21.57
N ARG A 369 -4.90 -21.86 20.24
CA ARG A 369 -4.09 -20.81 19.59
C ARG A 369 -4.79 -19.47 19.56
N LEU A 370 -6.11 -19.47 19.49
CA LEU A 370 -6.93 -18.27 19.32
C LEU A 370 -7.42 -17.69 20.65
N PHE A 371 -7.56 -18.51 21.69
CA PHE A 371 -8.13 -18.11 22.98
C PHE A 371 -7.18 -18.45 24.11
N ARG A 372 -7.08 -17.55 25.10
CA ARG A 372 -6.51 -17.85 26.41
C ARG A 372 -7.58 -17.63 27.46
N ASN A 373 -7.87 -18.66 28.26
CA ASN A 373 -8.91 -18.62 29.30
C ASN A 373 -10.28 -18.15 28.77
N GLY A 374 -10.66 -18.60 27.57
CA GLY A 374 -11.91 -18.21 26.91
C GLY A 374 -11.90 -16.81 26.27
N ILE A 375 -10.77 -16.09 26.28
CA ILE A 375 -10.66 -14.74 25.71
C ILE A 375 -9.77 -14.77 24.45
N ASN A 376 -10.35 -14.33 23.33
CA ASN A 376 -9.61 -14.00 22.10
C ASN A 376 -9.29 -12.51 22.11
N VAL A 377 -8.01 -12.16 22.04
CA VAL A 377 -7.56 -10.77 22.05
C VAL A 377 -7.15 -10.37 20.64
N GLN A 378 -7.73 -9.28 20.15
CA GLN A 378 -7.44 -8.74 18.82
C GLN A 378 -6.89 -7.33 18.94
N ARG A 379 -5.81 -7.07 18.21
CA ARG A 379 -5.20 -5.74 18.11
C ARG A 379 -5.60 -5.12 16.78
N MET A 380 -6.30 -3.99 16.80
CA MET A 380 -6.83 -3.36 15.58
C MET A 380 -6.33 -1.91 15.44
N THR A 381 -5.64 -1.63 14.34
CA THR A 381 -5.03 -0.32 14.10
C THR A 381 -5.85 0.47 13.08
N PHE A 382 -6.28 1.68 13.45
CA PHE A 382 -6.89 2.67 12.56
C PHE A 382 -5.99 3.91 12.50
N TYR A 383 -5.94 4.57 11.33
CA TYR A 383 -5.08 5.73 11.10
C TYR A 383 -5.87 7.03 11.01
N ASP A 384 -5.17 8.16 11.15
CA ASP A 384 -5.78 9.50 11.19
C ASP A 384 -5.89 10.15 9.81
N ASP A 385 -6.35 9.39 8.84
CA ASP A 385 -6.75 9.86 7.52
C ASP A 385 -8.30 9.81 7.38
N PRO A 386 -8.89 10.43 6.35
CA PRO A 386 -10.33 10.40 6.14
C PRO A 386 -10.97 8.99 6.13
N ASP A 387 -10.31 7.99 5.53
CA ASP A 387 -10.80 6.61 5.45
C ASP A 387 -10.63 5.87 6.79
N GLY A 388 -9.51 6.05 7.49
CA GLY A 388 -9.26 5.51 8.82
C GLY A 388 -10.28 6.03 9.84
N ARG A 389 -10.60 7.34 9.82
CA ARG A 389 -11.68 7.92 10.63
C ARG A 389 -13.05 7.36 10.26
N ALA A 390 -13.34 7.16 8.98
CA ALA A 390 -14.61 6.57 8.52
C ALA A 390 -14.76 5.11 8.93
N SER A 391 -13.71 4.31 8.72
CA SER A 391 -13.61 2.90 9.13
C SER A 391 -13.75 2.73 10.63
N PHE A 392 -13.15 3.61 11.44
CA PHE A 392 -13.30 3.58 12.90
C PHE A 392 -14.75 3.85 13.33
N ARG A 393 -15.44 4.84 12.71
CA ARG A 393 -16.88 5.07 12.95
C ARG A 393 -17.72 3.86 12.53
N GLY A 394 -17.37 3.22 11.42
CA GLY A 394 -17.97 1.96 10.95
C GLY A 394 -17.85 0.85 11.99
N PHE A 395 -16.64 0.61 12.47
CA PHE A 395 -16.31 -0.32 13.54
C PHE A 395 -17.16 -0.11 14.79
N LEU A 396 -17.21 1.11 15.34
CA LEU A 396 -17.99 1.40 16.56
C LEU A 396 -19.49 1.15 16.36
N ARG A 397 -20.03 1.54 15.19
CA ARG A 397 -21.45 1.33 14.86
C ARG A 397 -21.77 -0.16 14.76
N GLN A 398 -20.97 -0.93 14.02
CA GLN A 398 -21.13 -2.36 13.83
C GLN A 398 -21.16 -3.11 15.18
N HIS A 399 -20.16 -2.89 16.02
CA HIS A 399 -20.04 -3.61 17.29
C HIS A 399 -21.14 -3.22 18.29
N ARG A 400 -21.56 -1.95 18.30
CA ARG A 400 -22.72 -1.51 19.10
C ARG A 400 -24.01 -2.21 18.67
N MET A 401 -24.25 -2.34 17.36
CA MET A 401 -25.43 -3.07 16.85
C MET A 401 -25.42 -4.56 17.19
N GLN A 402 -24.24 -5.15 17.34
CA GLN A 402 -24.07 -6.54 17.78
C GLN A 402 -24.17 -6.72 19.30
N GLY A 403 -24.40 -5.66 20.06
CA GLY A 403 -24.52 -5.71 21.53
C GLY A 403 -23.19 -5.77 22.28
N TRP A 404 -22.08 -5.37 21.65
CA TRP A 404 -20.78 -5.35 22.31
C TRP A 404 -20.67 -4.15 23.26
N ALA A 405 -19.95 -4.34 24.37
CA ALA A 405 -19.59 -3.26 25.27
C ALA A 405 -18.39 -2.48 24.69
N LEU A 406 -18.54 -1.16 24.58
CA LEU A 406 -17.50 -0.27 24.05
C LEU A 406 -16.98 0.64 25.17
N HIS A 407 -15.72 0.44 25.58
CA HIS A 407 -15.07 1.21 26.62
C HIS A 407 -14.04 2.16 26.02
N SER A 408 -14.34 3.46 26.04
CA SER A 408 -13.38 4.48 25.62
C SER A 408 -12.30 4.68 26.68
N ARG A 409 -11.05 4.75 26.24
CA ARG A 409 -9.86 5.06 27.06
C ARG A 409 -9.12 6.23 26.41
N SER A 410 -8.12 6.78 27.11
CA SER A 410 -7.26 7.81 26.53
C SER A 410 -6.45 7.19 25.38
N GLY A 411 -6.79 7.55 24.15
CA GLY A 411 -6.08 7.15 22.93
C GLY A 411 -6.50 5.84 22.26
N PHE A 412 -7.41 5.06 22.85
CA PHE A 412 -7.87 3.78 22.29
C PHE A 412 -9.27 3.39 22.80
N VAL A 413 -9.88 2.39 22.17
CA VAL A 413 -11.17 1.81 22.56
C VAL A 413 -11.02 0.31 22.79
N VAL A 414 -11.66 -0.20 23.85
CA VAL A 414 -11.79 -1.64 24.09
C VAL A 414 -13.22 -2.06 23.76
N ALA A 415 -13.39 -2.91 22.76
CA ALA A 415 -14.66 -3.53 22.42
C ALA A 415 -14.70 -4.96 22.95
N VAL A 416 -15.72 -5.29 23.74
CA VAL A 416 -15.88 -6.61 24.37
C VAL A 416 -17.18 -7.25 23.90
N SER A 417 -17.08 -8.45 23.32
CA SER A 417 -18.25 -9.18 22.83
C SER A 417 -19.10 -9.72 23.99
N PRO A 418 -20.39 -9.98 23.74
CA PRO A 418 -21.16 -10.86 24.61
C PRO A 418 -20.48 -12.22 24.78
N ASP A 419 -20.66 -12.82 25.95
CA ASP A 419 -20.22 -14.20 26.20
C ASP A 419 -21.04 -15.18 25.36
N ARG A 420 -20.35 -16.08 24.64
CA ARG A 420 -20.98 -17.19 23.93
C ARG A 420 -20.23 -18.48 24.26
N HIS A 421 -20.91 -19.36 25.01
CA HIS A 421 -20.35 -20.64 25.43
C HIS A 421 -19.00 -20.50 26.18
N GLY A 422 -18.89 -19.51 27.07
CA GLY A 422 -17.67 -19.27 27.83
C GLY A 422 -16.54 -18.62 27.02
N ARG A 423 -16.87 -18.09 25.83
CA ARG A 423 -15.92 -17.39 24.95
C ARG A 423 -16.30 -15.94 24.76
N ARG A 424 -15.28 -15.07 24.72
CA ARG A 424 -15.40 -13.65 24.40
C ARG A 424 -14.28 -13.20 23.47
N ILE A 425 -14.58 -12.18 22.69
CA ILE A 425 -13.58 -11.42 21.93
C ILE A 425 -13.37 -10.08 22.63
N VAL A 426 -12.11 -9.69 22.76
CA VAL A 426 -11.67 -8.37 23.23
C VAL A 426 -10.85 -7.72 22.11
N ILE A 427 -11.38 -6.66 21.51
CA ILE A 427 -10.69 -5.88 20.49
C ILE A 427 -10.13 -4.62 21.14
N VAL A 428 -8.82 -4.41 21.04
CA VAL A 428 -8.14 -3.20 21.45
C VAL A 428 -7.81 -2.38 20.20
N ALA A 429 -8.63 -1.36 19.96
CA ALA A 429 -8.63 -0.56 18.73
C ALA A 429 -8.01 0.82 18.95
N ASP A 430 -7.13 1.25 18.05
CA ASP A 430 -6.60 2.62 18.06
C ASP A 430 -7.71 3.63 17.80
N MET A 431 -7.64 4.77 18.48
CA MET A 431 -8.47 5.92 18.17
C MET A 431 -7.71 6.82 17.17
N PRO A 432 -8.27 7.08 15.97
CA PRO A 432 -7.69 8.05 15.04
C PRO A 432 -7.44 9.40 15.72
N GLY A 433 -6.27 9.99 15.47
CA GLY A 433 -5.80 11.25 16.06
C GLY A 433 -5.00 11.10 17.36
N ALA A 434 -4.93 9.91 17.95
CA ALA A 434 -4.15 9.67 19.18
C ALA A 434 -2.65 9.43 18.93
N GLY A 435 -2.26 9.14 17.69
CA GLY A 435 -0.88 8.89 17.28
C GLY A 435 -0.19 7.76 18.04
N ASP A 436 1.13 7.79 18.05
CA ASP A 436 1.96 6.76 18.71
C ASP A 436 1.75 6.71 20.23
N ALA A 437 1.40 7.84 20.86
CA ALA A 437 1.09 7.89 22.28
C ALA A 437 -0.15 7.06 22.63
N GLY A 438 -1.21 7.13 21.81
CA GLY A 438 -2.41 6.29 21.98
C GLY A 438 -2.10 4.81 21.80
N ARG A 439 -1.26 4.48 20.80
CA ARG A 439 -0.81 3.10 20.54
C ARG A 439 0.00 2.53 21.70
N ALA A 440 0.95 3.30 22.24
CA ALA A 440 1.71 2.91 23.42
C ALA A 440 0.80 2.70 24.64
N ALA A 441 -0.17 3.60 24.87
CA ALA A 441 -1.11 3.48 25.97
C ALA A 441 -1.98 2.20 25.89
N ALA A 442 -2.34 1.78 24.67
CA ALA A 442 -3.07 0.53 24.44
C ALA A 442 -2.23 -0.71 24.83
N TRP A 443 -0.95 -0.74 24.46
CA TRP A 443 -0.03 -1.81 24.84
C TRP A 443 0.21 -1.88 26.34
N ASP A 444 0.47 -0.73 26.97
CA ASP A 444 0.67 -0.65 28.42
C ASP A 444 -0.56 -1.15 29.18
N TRP A 445 -1.76 -0.83 28.67
CA TRP A 445 -2.99 -1.36 29.24
C TRP A 445 -3.10 -2.87 29.07
N MET A 446 -2.92 -3.42 27.86
CA MET A 446 -2.96 -4.87 27.64
C MET A 446 -1.95 -5.61 28.52
N ALA A 447 -0.73 -5.09 28.66
CA ALA A 447 0.30 -5.68 29.51
C ALA A 447 -0.12 -5.73 30.99
N ARG A 448 -0.72 -4.65 31.52
CA ARG A 448 -1.26 -4.62 32.89
C ARG A 448 -2.40 -5.61 33.11
N GLU A 449 -3.24 -5.82 32.11
CA GLU A 449 -4.35 -6.78 32.16
C GLU A 449 -3.90 -8.22 31.85
N GLY A 450 -2.61 -8.46 31.58
CA GLY A 450 -2.09 -9.78 31.21
C GLY A 450 -2.61 -10.29 29.86
N LEU A 451 -2.99 -9.39 28.95
CA LEU A 451 -3.53 -9.70 27.63
C LEU A 451 -2.43 -9.70 26.57
N THR A 452 -2.48 -10.66 25.66
CA THR A 452 -1.59 -10.73 24.49
C THR A 452 -2.43 -11.02 23.25
N PRO A 453 -2.30 -10.23 22.17
CA PRO A 453 -3.10 -10.42 20.98
C PRO A 453 -2.74 -11.72 20.25
N SER A 454 -3.75 -12.54 19.97
CA SER A 454 -3.65 -13.68 19.08
C SER A 454 -3.98 -13.30 17.63
N ILE A 455 -4.65 -12.17 17.42
CA ILE A 455 -4.99 -11.63 16.10
C ILE A 455 -4.52 -10.18 16.00
N VAL A 456 -3.86 -9.82 14.89
CA VAL A 456 -3.47 -8.44 14.57
C VAL A 456 -4.16 -8.02 13.27
N ILE A 457 -4.75 -6.82 13.25
CA ILE A 457 -5.59 -6.32 12.17
C ILE A 457 -5.14 -4.92 11.78
N HIS A 458 -4.70 -4.77 10.53
CA HIS A 458 -4.39 -3.49 9.91
C HIS A 458 -5.62 -2.94 9.19
N ARG A 459 -6.10 -1.76 9.60
CA ARG A 459 -7.20 -1.01 8.95
C ARG A 459 -6.68 0.36 8.51
N GLY A 460 -6.05 0.42 7.34
CA GLY A 460 -5.52 1.65 6.78
C GLY A 460 -4.87 1.45 5.43
N HIS A 461 -4.16 2.48 4.98
CA HIS A 461 -3.41 2.48 3.73
C HIS A 461 -2.06 1.75 3.86
N SER A 462 -1.52 1.28 2.73
CA SER A 462 -0.26 0.50 2.67
C SER A 462 0.95 1.22 3.28
N TYR A 463 1.02 2.55 3.18
CA TYR A 463 2.11 3.34 3.75
C TYR A 463 2.14 3.35 5.28
N HIS A 464 1.08 2.88 5.93
CA HIS A 464 1.00 2.76 7.37
C HIS A 464 1.41 1.37 7.90
N GLU A 465 1.65 0.40 7.02
CA GLU A 465 1.88 -1.00 7.41
C GLU A 465 3.10 -1.19 8.32
N ASP A 466 4.17 -0.40 8.16
CA ASP A 466 5.36 -0.48 9.01
C ASP A 466 5.04 -0.23 10.49
N GLY A 467 4.11 0.70 10.75
CA GLY A 467 3.62 0.97 12.11
C GLY A 467 2.77 -0.17 12.69
N THR A 468 2.14 -1.00 11.86
CA THR A 468 1.43 -2.21 12.33
C THR A 468 2.37 -3.42 12.46
N MET A 469 3.48 -3.43 11.74
CA MET A 469 4.46 -4.52 11.81
C MET A 469 5.05 -4.70 13.21
N THR A 470 5.14 -3.61 13.98
CA THR A 470 5.58 -3.65 15.38
C THR A 470 4.60 -4.37 16.31
N GLU A 471 3.33 -4.51 15.90
CA GLU A 471 2.26 -5.10 16.69
C GLU A 471 2.22 -6.63 16.62
N ILE A 472 2.94 -7.22 15.66
CA ILE A 472 2.97 -8.66 15.43
C ILE A 472 3.96 -9.30 16.41
N ALA A 473 3.56 -10.37 17.07
CA ALA A 473 4.41 -11.10 18.00
C ALA A 473 4.56 -12.56 17.55
N PRO A 474 5.58 -13.31 18.01
CA PRO A 474 5.75 -14.71 17.64
C PRO A 474 4.53 -15.60 17.92
N ALA A 475 3.73 -15.23 18.93
CA ALA A 475 2.51 -15.95 19.32
C ALA A 475 1.25 -15.53 18.51
N THR A 476 1.35 -14.54 17.61
CA THR A 476 0.23 -14.11 16.79
C THR A 476 -0.20 -15.26 15.87
N ALA A 477 -1.47 -15.64 15.94
CA ALA A 477 -2.03 -16.76 15.18
C ALA A 477 -2.59 -16.32 13.82
N LEU A 478 -3.14 -15.11 13.74
CA LEU A 478 -3.69 -14.55 12.51
C LEU A 478 -3.30 -13.08 12.35
N VAL A 479 -2.87 -12.71 11.15
CA VAL A 479 -2.67 -11.31 10.74
C VAL A 479 -3.59 -10.99 9.58
N PHE A 480 -4.33 -9.88 9.69
CA PHE A 480 -5.21 -9.36 8.64
C PHE A 480 -4.65 -8.05 8.09
N TRP A 481 -4.18 -8.07 6.84
CA TRP A 481 -3.76 -6.88 6.09
C TRP A 481 -4.92 -6.37 5.23
N GLY A 482 -5.70 -5.44 5.78
CA GLY A 482 -6.85 -4.83 5.09
C GLY A 482 -6.50 -3.68 4.15
N SER A 483 -5.22 -3.34 4.04
CA SER A 483 -4.63 -2.36 3.12
C SER A 483 -4.52 -2.92 1.70
N CYS A 484 -4.38 -2.04 0.71
CA CYS A 484 -3.97 -2.41 -0.64
C CYS A 484 -2.56 -3.03 -0.62
N GLY A 485 -2.30 -4.07 -1.41
CA GLY A 485 -0.95 -4.65 -1.51
C GLY A 485 -0.43 -5.37 -0.26
N GLY A 486 -1.30 -5.68 0.71
CA GLY A 486 -0.91 -6.31 1.97
C GLY A 486 -0.16 -7.65 1.83
N HIS A 487 -0.31 -8.33 0.67
CA HIS A 487 0.46 -9.54 0.35
C HIS A 487 1.98 -9.31 0.35
N THR A 488 2.45 -8.09 0.09
CA THR A 488 3.88 -7.74 0.16
C THR A 488 4.46 -7.86 1.57
N ARG A 489 3.62 -7.79 2.61
CA ARG A 489 4.02 -7.91 4.03
C ARG A 489 4.08 -9.34 4.52
N LEU A 490 3.76 -10.32 3.68
CA LEU A 490 3.74 -11.72 4.04
C LEU A 490 5.07 -12.20 4.64
N ARG A 491 6.19 -11.96 3.96
CA ARG A 491 7.52 -12.38 4.44
C ARG A 491 7.82 -11.77 5.80
N ALA A 492 7.75 -10.44 5.92
CA ALA A 492 8.03 -9.74 7.17
C ALA A 492 7.14 -10.23 8.31
N THR A 493 5.87 -10.53 8.01
CA THR A 493 4.94 -11.13 8.96
C THR A 493 5.40 -12.51 9.42
N LEU A 494 5.78 -13.40 8.50
CA LEU A 494 6.15 -14.79 8.81
C LEU A 494 7.57 -14.94 9.38
N GLU A 495 8.46 -13.97 9.17
CA GLU A 495 9.74 -13.88 9.88
C GLU A 495 9.51 -13.56 11.36
N ARG A 496 8.53 -12.70 11.67
CA ARG A 496 8.18 -12.30 13.03
C ARG A 496 7.25 -13.30 13.74
N ALA A 497 6.34 -13.91 13.00
CA ALA A 497 5.37 -14.90 13.48
C ALA A 497 5.29 -16.09 12.50
N PRO A 498 6.22 -17.06 12.57
CA PRO A 498 6.31 -18.20 11.64
C PRO A 498 5.02 -19.01 11.46
N ASP A 499 4.22 -19.11 12.52
CA ASP A 499 2.99 -19.90 12.52
C ASP A 499 1.72 -19.06 12.28
N ALA A 500 1.86 -17.76 12.03
CA ALA A 500 0.72 -16.89 11.74
C ALA A 500 0.11 -17.21 10.37
N LEU A 501 -1.20 -17.38 10.31
CA LEU A 501 -1.90 -17.29 9.02
C LEU A 501 -2.01 -15.81 8.63
N VAL A 502 -1.81 -15.51 7.36
CA VAL A 502 -1.88 -14.15 6.83
C VAL A 502 -3.03 -14.07 5.85
N LEU A 503 -4.04 -13.25 6.19
CA LEU A 503 -5.11 -12.87 5.29
C LEU A 503 -4.77 -11.48 4.78
N ALA A 504 -4.44 -11.39 3.49
CA ALA A 504 -4.09 -10.13 2.87
C ALA A 504 -4.92 -9.91 1.60
N THR A 505 -5.05 -8.65 1.23
CA THR A 505 -5.46 -8.31 -0.14
C THR A 505 -4.27 -8.51 -1.06
N GLN A 506 -4.50 -9.11 -2.23
CA GLN A 506 -3.53 -9.01 -3.32
C GLN A 506 -3.47 -7.57 -3.80
N ASN A 507 -4.67 -7.03 -3.96
CA ASN A 507 -4.90 -5.84 -4.74
C ASN A 507 -5.64 -4.78 -3.91
N ILE A 508 -6.96 -4.85 -3.85
CA ILE A 508 -7.80 -3.75 -3.35
C ILE A 508 -8.24 -4.04 -1.91
N GLY A 509 -7.76 -3.23 -0.97
CA GLY A 509 -8.40 -3.02 0.33
C GLY A 509 -9.69 -2.21 0.16
N VAL A 510 -10.80 -2.68 0.70
CA VAL A 510 -12.08 -1.95 0.67
C VAL A 510 -12.67 -2.02 2.05
N SER A 511 -12.89 -0.88 2.67
CA SER A 511 -13.40 -0.77 4.04
C SER A 511 -14.69 -1.59 4.23
N ALA A 512 -15.63 -1.54 3.28
CA ALA A 512 -16.87 -2.35 3.33
C ALA A 512 -16.62 -3.88 3.25
N VAL A 513 -15.66 -4.34 2.45
CA VAL A 513 -15.32 -5.76 2.34
C VAL A 513 -14.58 -6.23 3.59
N ASN A 514 -13.63 -5.42 4.07
CA ASN A 514 -12.89 -5.63 5.31
C ASN A 514 -13.83 -5.78 6.50
N GLU A 515 -14.76 -4.85 6.67
CA GLU A 515 -15.77 -4.88 7.75
C GLU A 515 -16.63 -6.14 7.71
N ALA A 516 -17.14 -6.49 6.54
CA ALA A 516 -17.97 -7.68 6.37
C ALA A 516 -17.20 -8.97 6.65
N LEU A 517 -15.96 -9.08 6.16
CA LEU A 517 -15.14 -10.28 6.33
C LEU A 517 -14.69 -10.45 7.79
N LEU A 518 -14.27 -9.38 8.45
CA LEU A 518 -13.91 -9.40 9.88
C LEU A 518 -15.13 -9.76 10.74
N GLY A 519 -16.31 -9.20 10.44
CA GLY A 519 -17.55 -9.58 11.13
C GLY A 519 -17.89 -11.07 11.00
N ILE A 520 -17.68 -11.66 9.81
CA ILE A 520 -17.84 -13.10 9.61
C ILE A 520 -16.83 -13.90 10.45
N ILE A 521 -15.57 -13.47 10.49
CA ILE A 521 -14.52 -14.13 11.28
C ILE A 521 -14.87 -14.07 12.78
N GLU A 522 -15.26 -12.90 13.29
CA GLU A 522 -15.69 -12.70 14.69
C GLU A 522 -16.89 -13.59 15.05
N GLU A 523 -17.89 -13.67 14.17
CA GLU A 523 -19.04 -14.57 14.35
C GLU A 523 -18.62 -16.04 14.43
N ARG A 524 -17.71 -16.49 13.55
CA ARG A 524 -17.19 -17.87 13.56
C ARG A 524 -16.35 -18.14 14.81
N LEU A 525 -15.51 -17.19 15.23
CA LEU A 525 -14.73 -17.30 16.44
C LEU A 525 -15.61 -17.49 17.68
N LEU A 526 -16.69 -16.72 17.81
CA LEU A 526 -17.61 -16.85 18.94
C LEU A 526 -18.46 -18.14 18.89
N ALA A 527 -18.87 -18.57 17.69
CA ALA A 527 -19.71 -19.76 17.50
C ALA A 527 -18.91 -21.07 17.61
N ASP A 528 -17.75 -21.12 16.98
CA ASP A 528 -17.00 -22.36 16.74
C ASP A 528 -15.72 -22.41 17.58
N GLY A 529 -15.15 -21.25 17.97
CA GLY A 529 -13.88 -21.17 18.72
C GLY A 529 -12.65 -21.45 17.87
N THR A 530 -12.85 -21.69 16.58
CA THR A 530 -11.86 -22.01 15.57
C THR A 530 -12.17 -21.20 14.31
N ILE A 531 -11.26 -21.20 13.35
CA ILE A 531 -11.49 -20.63 12.02
C ILE A 531 -11.33 -21.72 10.98
N ASP A 532 -12.46 -22.13 10.38
CA ASP A 532 -12.50 -22.91 9.14
C ASP A 532 -12.63 -21.94 7.96
N TRP A 533 -11.56 -21.82 7.16
CA TRP A 533 -11.52 -20.92 6.01
C TRP A 533 -12.54 -21.26 4.93
N SER A 534 -12.88 -22.54 4.75
CA SER A 534 -13.90 -22.95 3.77
C SER A 534 -15.28 -22.42 4.17
N VAL A 535 -15.62 -22.51 5.46
CA VAL A 535 -16.87 -21.99 6.01
C VAL A 535 -16.87 -20.46 5.98
N VAL A 536 -15.78 -19.81 6.40
CA VAL A 536 -15.64 -18.34 6.32
C VAL A 536 -15.84 -17.86 4.89
N TRP A 537 -15.18 -18.47 3.90
CA TRP A 537 -15.28 -18.03 2.50
C TRP A 537 -16.65 -18.30 1.90
N THR A 538 -17.30 -19.41 2.26
CA THR A 538 -18.67 -19.71 1.82
C THR A 538 -19.64 -18.62 2.33
N ASN A 539 -19.54 -18.25 3.60
CA ASN A 539 -20.33 -17.17 4.19
C ASN A 539 -20.01 -15.81 3.56
N ALA A 540 -18.73 -15.53 3.31
CA ALA A 540 -18.29 -14.29 2.67
C ALA A 540 -18.85 -14.16 1.25
N ARG A 541 -18.80 -15.21 0.43
CA ARG A 541 -19.40 -15.22 -0.92
C ARG A 541 -20.92 -15.01 -0.91
N ALA A 542 -21.61 -15.48 0.14
CA ALA A 542 -23.04 -15.29 0.29
C ALA A 542 -23.41 -13.85 0.70
N ARG A 543 -22.60 -13.21 1.55
CA ARG A 543 -22.90 -11.90 2.18
C ARG A 543 -22.26 -10.71 1.47
N ILE A 544 -21.08 -10.88 0.89
CA ILE A 544 -20.30 -9.80 0.27
C ILE A 544 -20.60 -9.81 -1.24
N ARG A 545 -21.39 -8.85 -1.69
CA ARG A 545 -21.74 -8.68 -3.11
C ARG A 545 -20.76 -7.80 -3.89
N ASP A 546 -19.85 -7.14 -3.18
CA ASP A 546 -18.82 -6.31 -3.79
C ASP A 546 -17.84 -7.18 -4.59
N ARG A 547 -17.71 -6.90 -5.89
CA ARG A 547 -16.83 -7.64 -6.80
C ARG A 547 -15.36 -7.58 -6.37
N ARG A 548 -14.97 -6.54 -5.62
CA ARG A 548 -13.61 -6.36 -5.09
C ARG A 548 -13.24 -7.40 -4.04
N PHE A 549 -14.21 -8.14 -3.49
CA PHE A 549 -13.91 -9.31 -2.64
C PHE A 549 -13.02 -10.35 -3.35
N ALA A 550 -13.07 -10.43 -4.68
CA ALA A 550 -12.18 -11.30 -5.46
C ALA A 550 -10.68 -10.99 -5.26
N ALA A 551 -10.32 -9.80 -4.77
CA ALA A 551 -8.95 -9.41 -4.45
C ALA A 551 -8.43 -9.97 -3.11
N TYR A 552 -9.29 -10.61 -2.30
CA TYR A 552 -8.92 -11.20 -1.02
C TYR A 552 -8.57 -12.66 -1.23
N LYS A 553 -7.44 -13.09 -0.66
CA LYS A 553 -7.04 -14.50 -0.68
C LYS A 553 -7.19 -15.10 0.70
N ARG A 554 -7.81 -16.28 0.74
CA ARG A 554 -7.89 -17.07 1.97
C ARG A 554 -6.50 -17.57 2.33
N PRO A 555 -6.08 -17.53 3.60
CA PRO A 555 -4.70 -17.87 3.98
C PRO A 555 -4.25 -19.27 3.59
N ASP A 556 -5.18 -20.22 3.50
CA ASP A 556 -4.94 -21.61 3.11
C ASP A 556 -4.94 -21.85 1.59
N GLN A 557 -5.15 -20.81 0.76
CA GLN A 557 -4.99 -20.86 -0.70
C GLN A 557 -4.07 -19.78 -1.26
N ASP A 558 -3.56 -18.87 -0.44
CA ASP A 558 -2.63 -17.84 -0.89
C ASP A 558 -1.30 -18.46 -1.34
N SER A 559 -0.92 -18.16 -2.59
CA SER A 559 0.25 -18.74 -3.27
C SER A 559 1.53 -18.46 -2.53
N ALA A 560 1.73 -17.19 -2.18
CA ALA A 560 2.94 -16.74 -1.56
C ALA A 560 3.02 -17.30 -0.13
N ASN A 561 1.89 -17.35 0.59
CA ASN A 561 1.86 -17.90 1.96
C ASN A 561 2.22 -19.39 1.98
N LEU A 562 1.59 -20.18 1.11
CA LEU A 562 1.88 -21.61 0.99
C LEU A 562 3.31 -21.85 0.48
N ALA A 563 3.76 -21.07 -0.52
CA ALA A 563 5.13 -21.13 -1.03
C ALA A 563 6.16 -20.86 0.05
N PHE A 564 5.96 -19.80 0.86
CA PHE A 564 6.90 -19.39 1.89
C PHE A 564 7.08 -20.47 2.96
N ARG A 565 5.97 -21.09 3.36
CA ARG A 565 5.99 -22.21 4.32
C ARG A 565 6.72 -23.42 3.75
N ALA A 566 6.36 -23.84 2.53
CA ALA A 566 6.99 -24.98 1.88
C ALA A 566 8.49 -24.76 1.65
N TRP A 567 8.86 -23.55 1.20
CA TRP A 567 10.25 -23.17 0.95
C TRP A 567 11.09 -23.17 2.23
N ARG A 568 10.56 -22.62 3.33
CA ARG A 568 11.26 -22.66 4.63
C ARG A 568 11.50 -24.08 5.13
N VAL A 569 10.53 -24.98 4.95
CA VAL A 569 10.69 -26.39 5.33
C VAL A 569 11.80 -27.04 4.51
N GLN A 570 11.85 -26.81 3.20
CA GLN A 570 12.90 -27.35 2.34
C GLN A 570 14.28 -26.74 2.64
N ALA A 571 14.36 -25.43 2.96
CA ALA A 571 15.61 -24.77 3.32
C ALA A 571 16.14 -25.17 4.71
N ALA A 572 15.28 -25.62 5.62
CA ALA A 572 15.67 -26.07 6.96
C ALA A 572 16.23 -27.51 6.99
N PHE A 573 16.01 -28.29 5.93
CA PHE A 573 16.47 -29.68 5.79
C PHE A 573 17.13 -29.88 4.41
N PRO A 574 18.41 -29.46 4.24
CA PRO A 574 19.13 -29.55 2.97
C PRO A 574 19.42 -30.98 2.51
#